data_AF-A0A7X6WHP9-F1
#
_entry.id   AF-A0A7X6WHP9-F1
#
_cell.length_a   1.000
_cell.length_b   1.000
_cell.length_c   1.000
_cell.angle_alpha   90.00
_cell.angle_beta   90.00
_cell.angle_gamma   90.00
#
_symmetry.space_group_name_H-M   'P 1'
#
loop_
_entity.id
_entity.type
_entity.pdbx_description
1 polymer ?
#
loop_
_entity_poly.entity_id
_entity_poly.type
_entity_poly.pdbx_seq_one_letter_code
_entity_poly.pdbx_strand_id
1 'polypeptide(L)'
;MKRVGLVIMLLILTSCGNKDIGFGNYEFNYVTCQSDYLDIFNEPIVSWKDFEDGEQLEISLESVNNILVSSTQCCLSKDKVR
;
A
#
# COMPACT_ATOMS: atom_id res chain seq x y z
N MET A 1 -9.47 -1.39 47.46
CA MET A 1 -9.62 -0.25 46.52
C MET A 1 -8.28 0.04 45.88
N LYS A 2 -8.16 -0.12 44.56
CA LYS A 2 -7.39 0.70 43.60
C LYS A 2 -7.38 -0.06 42.26
N ARG A 3 -8.20 0.43 41.33
CA ARG A 3 -8.28 -0.06 39.95
C ARG A 3 -6.98 0.36 39.26
N VAL A 4 -6.13 -0.59 38.90
CA VAL A 4 -5.03 -0.35 37.95
C VAL A 4 -5.67 -0.46 36.57
N GLY A 5 -6.28 0.63 36.12
CA GLY A 5 -6.72 0.76 34.74
C GLY A 5 -5.49 0.90 33.88
N LEU A 6 -5.09 -0.21 33.23
CA LEU A 6 -4.09 -0.19 32.17
C LEU A 6 -4.69 0.61 31.00
N VAL A 7 -4.43 1.92 30.98
CA VAL A 7 -4.75 2.75 29.82
C VAL A 7 -3.73 2.38 28.74
N ILE A 8 -4.07 1.39 27.93
CA ILE A 8 -3.41 1.17 26.65
C ILE A 8 -3.82 2.35 25.79
N MET A 9 -3.06 3.43 25.89
CA MET A 9 -3.06 4.51 24.91
C MET A 9 -2.56 3.86 23.62
N LEU A 10 -3.51 3.36 22.83
CA LEU A 10 -3.27 2.93 21.46
C LEU A 10 -2.75 4.19 20.77
N LEU A 11 -1.42 4.28 20.66
CA LEU A 11 -0.75 5.10 19.68
C LEU A 11 -1.31 4.66 18.35
N ILE A 12 -2.38 5.31 17.89
CA ILE A 12 -2.76 5.31 16.50
C ILE A 12 -1.58 6.01 15.83
N LEU A 13 -0.57 5.21 15.48
CA LEU A 13 0.41 5.56 14.49
C LEU A 13 -0.45 6.00 13.32
N THR A 14 -0.55 7.31 13.12
CA THR A 14 -0.92 7.86 11.83
C THR A 14 0.19 7.36 10.92
N SER A 15 -0.01 6.15 10.38
CA SER A 15 0.74 5.64 9.26
C SER A 15 0.63 6.74 8.22
N CYS A 16 1.70 7.49 8.10
CA CYS A 16 1.94 8.40 7.02
C CYS A 16 2.30 7.50 5.83
N GLY A 17 1.35 6.65 5.43
CA GLY A 17 1.50 5.54 4.50
C GLY A 17 0.83 5.85 3.18
N ASN A 18 1.42 6.81 2.48
CA ASN A 18 1.28 7.06 1.04
C ASN A 18 2.31 8.13 0.69
N LYS A 19 3.60 7.78 0.78
CA LYS A 19 4.69 8.75 0.62
C LYS A 19 5.33 8.64 -0.76
N ASP A 20 4.80 9.50 -1.62
CA ASP A 20 5.50 10.59 -2.31
C ASP A 20 6.66 10.23 -3.24
N ILE A 21 6.44 10.48 -4.53
CA ILE A 21 7.44 10.43 -5.60
C ILE A 21 7.43 11.79 -6.29
N GLY A 22 8.14 12.74 -5.71
CA GLY A 22 8.80 13.85 -6.39
C GLY A 22 7.98 14.94 -7.11
N PHE A 23 6.72 14.72 -7.49
CA PHE A 23 5.95 15.70 -8.28
C PHE A 23 4.43 15.73 -7.97
N GLY A 24 3.95 15.06 -6.93
CA GLY A 24 2.57 15.19 -6.47
C GLY A 24 2.19 14.19 -5.37
N ASN A 25 1.38 14.64 -4.41
CA ASN A 25 0.83 13.80 -3.34
C ASN A 25 -0.31 12.93 -3.91
N TYR A 26 0.04 11.85 -4.63
CA TYR A 26 -0.94 10.87 -5.09
C TYR A 26 -1.14 9.80 -4.03
N GLU A 27 -2.38 9.67 -3.55
CA GLU A 27 -2.78 8.61 -2.63
C GLU A 27 -3.45 7.48 -3.40
N PHE A 28 -2.80 6.31 -3.40
CA PHE A 28 -3.39 5.06 -3.89
C PHE A 28 -3.59 4.13 -2.70
N ASN A 29 -4.78 3.55 -2.59
CA ASN A 29 -5.16 2.70 -1.45
C ASN A 29 -5.31 1.23 -1.85
N TYR A 30 -5.49 0.95 -3.14
CA TYR A 30 -5.73 -0.38 -3.65
C TYR A 30 -4.88 -0.66 -4.88
N VAL A 31 -4.37 -1.89 -4.97
CA VAL A 31 -3.72 -2.42 -6.17
C VAL A 31 -4.58 -3.52 -6.79
N THR A 32 -4.58 -3.55 -8.13
CA THR A 32 -4.98 -4.73 -8.90
C THR A 32 -3.84 -5.08 -9.85
N CYS A 33 -3.35 -6.31 -9.79
CA CYS A 33 -2.27 -6.82 -10.64
C CYS A 33 -2.73 -8.09 -11.33
N GLN A 34 -2.43 -8.21 -12.62
CA GLN A 34 -2.72 -9.42 -13.38
C GLN A 34 -1.54 -9.77 -14.30
N SER A 35 -1.00 -10.97 -14.11
CA SER A 35 0.03 -11.58 -14.96
C SER A 35 -0.07 -13.11 -14.88
N ASP A 36 0.78 -13.81 -15.63
CA ASP A 36 0.82 -15.28 -15.63
C ASP A 36 1.14 -15.91 -14.26
N TYR A 37 1.72 -15.15 -13.32
CA TYR A 37 2.17 -15.64 -12.01
C TYR A 37 1.64 -14.83 -10.82
N LEU A 38 0.87 -13.78 -11.08
CA LEU A 38 0.36 -12.86 -10.07
C LEU A 38 -1.06 -12.48 -10.39
N ASP A 39 -1.98 -12.78 -9.49
CA ASP A 39 -3.38 -12.40 -9.56
C ASP A 39 -3.77 -11.75 -8.23
N ILE A 40 -3.86 -10.42 -8.23
CA ILE A 40 -4.19 -9.61 -7.06
C ILE A 40 -5.34 -8.70 -7.47
N PHE A 41 -6.43 -8.72 -6.71
CA PHE A 41 -7.61 -7.92 -7.02
C PHE A 41 -8.05 -7.09 -5.83
N ASN A 42 -8.02 -5.76 -5.98
CA ASN A 42 -8.44 -4.78 -4.97
C ASN A 42 -7.78 -4.95 -3.59
N GLU A 43 -6.49 -5.28 -3.58
CA GLU A 43 -5.75 -5.52 -2.35
C GLU A 43 -5.31 -4.18 -1.73
N PRO A 44 -5.47 -3.98 -0.40
CA PRO A 44 -5.04 -2.76 0.27
C PRO A 44 -3.52 -2.55 0.19
N ILE A 45 -3.12 -1.32 -0.14
CA ILE A 45 -1.72 -0.89 -0.19
C ILE A 45 -1.34 -0.27 1.15
N VAL A 46 -0.21 -0.70 1.72
CA VAL A 46 0.44 -0.06 2.87
C VAL A 46 1.36 1.06 2.43
N SER A 47 2.16 0.79 1.40
CA SER A 47 3.05 1.74 0.75
C SER A 47 3.39 1.27 -0.65
N TRP A 48 3.77 2.20 -1.51
CA TRP A 48 4.27 1.89 -2.85
C TRP A 48 5.43 2.81 -3.19
N LYS A 49 6.28 2.35 -4.10
CA LYS A 49 7.42 3.10 -4.61
C LYS A 49 7.60 2.80 -6.09
N ASP A 50 7.79 3.85 -6.87
CA ASP A 50 8.15 3.80 -8.28
C ASP A 50 9.66 3.85 -8.44
N PHE A 51 10.15 3.07 -9.38
CA PHE A 51 11.55 2.96 -9.75
C PHE A 51 11.67 3.12 -11.27
N GLU A 52 12.85 3.56 -11.69
CA GLU A 52 13.23 3.56 -13.11
C GLU A 52 12.22 4.31 -14.00
N ASP A 53 11.82 5.51 -13.57
CA ASP A 53 10.90 6.40 -14.30
C ASP A 53 9.55 5.76 -14.69
N GLY A 54 8.99 4.89 -13.85
CA GLY A 54 7.69 4.27 -14.12
C GLY A 54 7.79 2.90 -14.76
N GLU A 55 8.95 2.25 -14.80
CA GLU A 55 9.06 0.87 -15.33
C GLU A 55 8.73 -0.19 -14.29
N GLN A 56 9.04 0.07 -13.02
CA GLN A 56 8.92 -0.90 -11.94
C GLN A 56 8.30 -0.29 -10.68
N LEU A 57 7.39 -1.03 -10.05
CA LEU A 57 6.75 -0.67 -8.79
C LEU A 57 7.14 -1.68 -7.71
N GLU A 58 7.56 -1.18 -6.54
CA GLU A 58 7.54 -1.95 -5.30
C GLU A 58 6.28 -1.60 -4.52
N ILE A 59 5.51 -2.62 -4.14
CA ILE A 59 4.23 -2.45 -3.45
C ILE A 59 4.23 -3.30 -2.18
N SER A 60 4.03 -2.66 -1.05
CA SER A 60 3.82 -3.30 0.25
C SER A 60 2.34 -3.52 0.47
N LEU A 61 1.95 -4.76 0.68
CA LEU A 61 0.56 -5.17 0.90
C LEU A 61 0.39 -5.61 2.36
N GLU A 62 -0.84 -5.55 2.88
CA GLU A 62 -1.11 -6.05 4.24
C GLU A 62 -1.10 -7.58 4.33
N SER A 63 -1.52 -8.26 3.25
CA SER A 63 -1.70 -9.72 3.22
C SER A 63 -0.43 -10.51 2.92
N VAL A 64 0.53 -9.89 2.22
CA VAL A 64 1.76 -10.55 1.75
C VAL A 64 2.95 -9.61 1.88
N ASN A 65 4.16 -10.20 1.84
CA ASN A 65 5.41 -9.43 1.77
C ASN A 65 5.42 -8.52 0.52
N ASN A 66 6.32 -7.53 0.52
CA ASN A 66 6.52 -6.62 -0.60
C ASN A 66 6.65 -7.36 -1.94
N ILE A 67 5.93 -6.88 -2.94
CA ILE A 67 6.03 -7.35 -4.33
C ILE A 67 6.79 -6.33 -5.17
N LEU A 68 7.61 -6.81 -6.09
CA LEU A 68 8.30 -6.00 -7.08
C LEU A 68 7.80 -6.41 -8.47
N VAL A 69 7.17 -5.49 -9.19
CA VAL A 69 6.37 -5.78 -10.38
C VAL A 69 6.62 -4.73 -11.46
N SER A 70 6.45 -5.09 -12.73
CA SER A 70 6.43 -4.08 -13.79
C SER A 70 5.19 -3.20 -13.60
N SER A 71 5.36 -1.88 -13.78
CA SER A 71 4.25 -0.91 -13.74
C SER A 71 3.13 -1.24 -14.74
N THR A 72 3.45 -1.95 -15.82
CA THR A 72 2.49 -2.34 -16.87
C THR A 72 1.56 -3.47 -16.44
N GLN A 73 1.89 -4.19 -15.36
CA GLN A 73 1.15 -5.36 -14.88
C GLN A 73 0.18 -5.03 -13.75
N CYS A 74 0.25 -3.80 -13.21
CA CYS A 74 -0.51 -3.40 -12.04
C CYS A 74 -1.13 -2.01 -12.23
N CYS A 75 -2.31 -1.84 -11.68
CA CYS A 75 -2.97 -0.55 -11.57
C CYS A 75 -3.13 -0.18 -10.10
N LEU A 76 -2.63 1.01 -9.73
CA LEU A 76 -2.85 1.60 -8.41
C LEU A 76 -4.09 2.51 -8.48
N SER A 77 -4.94 2.42 -7.46
CA SER A 77 -6.23 3.12 -7.44
C SER A 77 -6.54 3.64 -6.04
N LYS A 78 -7.22 4.79 -5.97
CA LYS A 78 -7.68 5.36 -4.71
C LYS A 78 -8.86 4.59 -4.12
N ASP A 79 -9.71 4.06 -4.99
CA ASP A 79 -10.92 3.32 -4.66
C ASP A 79 -10.87 1.92 -5.31
N LYS A 80 -11.62 0.97 -4.76
CA LYS A 80 -11.74 -0.38 -5.36
C LYS A 80 -12.31 -0.30 -6.78
N VAL A 81 -11.69 -1.02 -7.70
CA VAL A 81 -12.15 -1.20 -9.09
C VAL A 81 -13.30 -2.22 -9.10
N ARG A 82 -14.36 -1.93 -9.86
CA ARG A 82 -15.58 -2.77 -9.95
C ARG A 82 -15.61 -3.59 -11.23
#